data_AF-A0A9J6GJ81-F1
#
_entry.id   AF-A0A9J6GJ81-F1
#
_cell.length_a   1.000
_cell.length_b   1.000
_cell.length_c   1.000
_cell.angle_alpha   90.00
_cell.angle_beta   90.00
_cell.angle_gamma   90.00
#
_symmetry.space_group_name_H-M   'P 1'
#
loop_
_entity.id
_entity.type
_entity.pdbx_description
1 polymer ?
#
loop_
_entity_poly.entity_id
_entity_poly.type
_entity_poly.pdbx_seq_one_letter_code
_entity_poly.pdbx_strand_id
1 'polypeptide(L)'
;MPFFRRKDKLGRPDKPRILLWTTIFGGWYSDLSPWGTAELPCGRCYISNDRRTLAVSDAVVFYACDMNGDDLPARRAPGQKWVFWTMEAPTGVTCTVSSPSRAL
;
A
#
# COMPACT_ATOMS: atom_id res chain seq x y z
N MET A 1 10.23 14.33 0.44
CA MET A 1 9.72 15.32 -0.55
C MET A 1 8.44 14.76 -1.15
N PRO A 2 7.38 15.56 -1.39
CA PRO A 2 6.18 15.07 -2.04
C PRO A 2 6.47 14.58 -3.46
N PHE A 3 5.89 13.44 -3.87
CA PHE A 3 6.18 12.80 -5.16
C PHE A 3 5.92 13.73 -6.36
N PHE A 4 4.88 14.56 -6.29
CA PHE A 4 4.50 15.49 -7.37
C PHE A 4 5.53 16.60 -7.62
N ARG A 5 6.56 16.73 -6.77
CA ARG A 5 7.70 17.64 -6.98
C ARG A 5 8.98 16.92 -7.42
N ARG A 6 8.99 15.58 -7.49
CA ARG A 6 10.17 14.81 -7.89
C ARG A 6 10.31 14.76 -9.41
N LYS A 7 11.57 14.73 -9.85
CA LYS A 7 11.94 14.50 -11.25
C LYS A 7 12.78 13.24 -11.36
N ASP A 8 12.61 12.51 -12.47
CA ASP A 8 13.42 11.34 -12.79
C ASP A 8 14.83 11.73 -13.26
N LYS A 9 15.67 10.73 -13.59
CA LYS A 9 17.03 10.96 -14.09
C LYS A 9 17.09 11.76 -15.40
N LEU A 10 15.99 11.82 -16.15
CA LEU A 10 15.88 12.58 -17.40
C LEU A 10 15.19 13.94 -17.18
N GLY A 11 14.93 14.34 -15.94
CA GLY A 11 14.28 15.61 -15.61
C GLY A 11 12.77 15.64 -15.83
N ARG A 12 12.14 14.50 -16.15
CA ARG A 12 10.68 14.37 -16.33
C ARG A 12 10.00 14.21 -14.98
N PRO A 13 8.67 14.47 -14.87
CA PRO A 13 7.93 14.15 -13.64
C PRO A 13 8.11 12.67 -13.28
N ASP A 14 8.57 12.43 -12.05
CA ASP A 14 8.75 11.07 -11.55
C ASP A 14 7.40 10.40 -11.31
N LYS A 15 7.30 9.10 -11.60
CA LYS A 15 6.06 8.34 -11.39
C LYS A 15 5.97 7.91 -9.93
N PRO A 16 4.83 8.12 -9.25
CA PRO A 16 4.65 7.63 -7.90
C PRO A 16 4.68 6.10 -7.85
N ARG A 17 5.25 5.57 -6.78
CA ARG A 17 5.18 4.16 -6.41
C ARG A 17 4.13 3.97 -5.31
N ILE A 18 3.23 3.02 -5.53
CA ILE A 18 2.15 2.65 -4.63
C ILE A 18 2.42 1.22 -4.15
N LEU A 19 2.59 1.06 -2.84
CA LEU A 19 2.73 -0.24 -2.19
C LEU A 19 1.35 -0.73 -1.73
N LEU A 20 0.90 -1.86 -2.24
CA LEU A 20 -0.22 -2.60 -1.66
C LEU A 20 0.31 -3.40 -0.48
N TRP A 21 -0.09 -3.02 0.73
CA TRP A 21 0.35 -3.70 1.95
C TRP A 21 -0.43 -4.99 2.22
N THR A 22 -1.71 -4.95 1.88
CA THR A 22 -2.67 -6.05 2.01
C THR A 22 -3.12 -6.51 0.62
N THR A 23 -3.68 -7.71 0.55
CA THR A 23 -4.49 -8.13 -0.58
C THR A 23 -5.76 -7.30 -0.68
N ILE A 24 -6.48 -7.47 -1.77
CA ILE A 24 -7.75 -6.84 -2.10
C ILE A 24 -8.72 -7.97 -2.42
N PHE A 25 -9.77 -8.13 -1.62
CA PHE A 25 -10.69 -9.27 -1.72
C PHE A 25 -9.96 -10.64 -1.72
N GLY A 26 -8.92 -10.78 -0.90
CA GLY A 26 -8.10 -11.99 -0.80
C GLY A 26 -7.10 -12.21 -1.93
N GLY A 27 -7.02 -11.31 -2.92
CA GLY A 27 -6.10 -11.42 -4.05
C GLY A 27 -5.15 -10.24 -4.22
N TRP A 28 -4.02 -10.44 -4.90
CA TRP A 28 -3.17 -9.33 -5.32
C TRP A 28 -3.69 -8.70 -6.61
N TYR A 29 -3.41 -7.42 -6.80
CA TYR A 29 -3.82 -6.69 -7.99
C TYR A 29 -3.13 -7.22 -9.26
N SER A 30 -3.91 -7.58 -10.29
CA SER A 30 -3.41 -8.01 -11.62
C SER A 30 -2.39 -9.16 -11.49
N ASP A 31 -1.24 -9.05 -12.17
CA ASP A 31 -0.20 -10.07 -12.24
C ASP A 31 0.84 -9.94 -11.12
N LEU A 32 0.51 -9.25 -10.02
CA LEU A 32 1.39 -9.17 -8.88
C LEU A 32 1.57 -10.56 -8.28
N SER A 33 2.84 -10.94 -8.13
CA SER A 33 3.20 -12.25 -7.60
C SER A 33 2.62 -12.49 -6.20
N PRO A 34 2.09 -13.69 -5.90
CA PRO A 34 1.63 -14.05 -4.56
C PRO A 34 2.75 -14.03 -3.51
N TRP A 35 4.02 -14.07 -3.93
CA TRP A 35 5.18 -14.07 -3.03
C TRP A 35 5.58 -12.68 -2.51
N GLY A 36 4.88 -11.61 -2.93
CA GLY A 36 5.17 -10.26 -2.43
C GLY A 36 6.51 -9.72 -2.90
N THR A 37 6.87 -9.96 -4.15
CA THR A 37 8.14 -9.50 -4.74
C THR A 37 7.98 -8.84 -6.10
N ALA A 38 6.75 -8.45 -6.47
CA ALA A 38 6.43 -7.94 -7.79
C ALA A 38 6.25 -6.41 -7.80
N GLU A 39 6.51 -5.82 -8.97
CA GLU A 39 6.21 -4.44 -9.30
C GLU A 39 5.70 -4.40 -10.75
N LEU A 40 4.62 -3.67 -10.98
CA LEU A 40 3.98 -3.53 -12.29
C LEU A 40 3.71 -2.05 -12.62
N PRO A 41 3.82 -1.64 -13.89
CA PRO A 41 3.40 -0.33 -14.33
C PRO A 41 1.86 -0.22 -14.37
N CYS A 42 1.31 0.91 -13.91
CA CYS A 42 -0.13 1.24 -13.98
C CYS A 42 -0.38 2.51 -14.82
N GLY A 43 0.38 2.66 -15.91
CA GLY A 43 0.35 3.83 -16.79
C GLY A 43 1.12 5.02 -16.22
N ARG A 44 0.57 5.70 -15.21
CA ARG A 44 1.18 6.90 -14.57
C ARG A 44 1.83 6.62 -13.21
N CYS A 45 1.93 5.36 -12.83
CA CYS A 45 2.44 4.93 -11.53
C CYS A 45 3.15 3.57 -11.64
N TYR A 46 3.75 3.15 -10.54
CA TYR A 46 4.14 1.77 -10.27
C TYR A 46 3.33 1.24 -9.10
N ILE A 47 2.80 0.01 -9.21
CA ILE A 47 2.19 -0.71 -8.10
C ILE A 47 3.10 -1.86 -7.73
N SER A 48 3.38 -2.02 -6.44
CA SER A 48 4.15 -3.13 -5.91
C SER A 48 3.44 -3.76 -4.72
N ASN A 49 3.68 -5.05 -4.50
CA ASN A 49 3.37 -5.73 -3.23
C ASN A 49 4.65 -6.17 -2.50
N ASP A 50 5.81 -5.66 -2.92
CA ASP A 50 7.10 -5.93 -2.28
C ASP A 50 7.30 -5.01 -1.07
N ARG A 51 7.16 -5.58 0.12
CA ARG A 51 7.29 -4.85 1.40
C ARG A 51 8.67 -4.25 1.61
N ARG A 52 9.71 -4.74 0.92
CA ARG A 52 11.06 -4.14 0.96
C ARG A 52 11.06 -2.74 0.35
N THR A 53 10.07 -2.42 -0.48
CA THR A 53 9.91 -1.09 -1.10
C THR A 53 9.19 -0.08 -0.19
N LEU A 54 8.85 -0.44 1.05
CA LEU A 54 8.13 0.44 1.99
C LEU A 54 8.82 1.81 2.13
N ALA A 55 10.14 1.85 2.29
CA ALA A 55 10.85 3.12 2.52
C ALA A 55 10.87 4.04 1.28
N VAL A 56 10.72 3.48 0.08
CA VAL A 56 10.83 4.19 -1.20
C VAL A 56 9.48 4.36 -1.92
N SER A 57 8.40 3.84 -1.34
CA SER A 57 7.05 4.00 -1.87
C SER A 57 6.44 5.33 -1.46
N ASP A 58 5.76 5.99 -2.39
CA ASP A 58 5.11 7.28 -2.19
C ASP A 58 3.77 7.16 -1.48
N ALA A 59 3.08 6.04 -1.69
CA ALA A 59 1.87 5.70 -0.99
C ALA A 59 1.92 4.23 -0.54
N VAL A 60 1.26 3.95 0.59
CA VAL A 60 0.99 2.59 1.09
C VAL A 60 -0.52 2.47 1.21
N VAL A 61 -1.10 1.46 0.57
CA VAL A 61 -2.55 1.21 0.54
C VAL A 61 -2.86 0.00 1.39
N PHE A 62 -3.85 0.15 2.25
CA PHE A 62 -4.40 -0.89 3.10
C PHE A 62 -5.87 -1.08 2.70
N TYR A 63 -6.21 -2.25 2.19
CA TYR A 63 -7.61 -2.62 2.00
C TYR A 63 -8.17 -3.07 3.35
N ALA A 64 -9.22 -2.38 3.81
CA ALA A 64 -9.73 -2.49 5.17
C ALA A 64 -10.06 -3.93 5.58
N CYS A 65 -10.60 -4.73 4.66
CA CYS A 65 -11.10 -6.06 5.00
C CYS A 65 -10.03 -7.14 5.09
N ASP A 66 -8.89 -6.92 4.44
CA ASP A 66 -7.76 -7.85 4.46
C ASP A 66 -6.65 -7.35 5.39
N MET A 67 -6.93 -6.30 6.19
CA MET A 67 -5.97 -5.71 7.10
C MET A 67 -5.88 -6.51 8.41
N ASN A 68 -4.64 -6.76 8.84
CA ASN A 68 -4.32 -7.34 10.14
C ASN A 68 -3.60 -6.30 11.00
N GLY A 69 -4.10 -6.04 12.20
CA GLY A 69 -3.52 -5.06 13.12
C GLY A 69 -2.14 -5.43 13.64
N ASP A 70 -1.81 -6.73 13.68
CA ASP A 70 -0.47 -7.23 14.05
C ASP A 70 0.53 -7.10 12.89
N ASP A 71 0.05 -6.88 11.67
CA ASP A 71 0.84 -6.82 10.46
C ASP A 71 0.76 -5.41 9.84
N LEU A 72 1.18 -4.41 10.60
CA LEU A 72 1.27 -3.03 10.14
C LEU A 72 2.73 -2.56 10.04
N PRO A 73 3.07 -1.70 9.07
CA PRO A 73 4.42 -1.17 8.96
C PRO A 73 4.76 -0.33 10.18
N ALA A 74 5.86 -0.63 10.85
CA ALA A 74 6.26 0.03 12.08
C ALA A 74 6.59 1.53 11.91
N ARG A 75 6.96 1.96 10.70
CA ARG A 75 7.39 3.34 10.42
C ARG A 75 6.90 3.80 9.05
N ARG A 76 6.62 5.10 8.99
CA ARG A 76 6.23 5.82 7.77
C ARG A 76 7.35 6.75 7.32
N ALA A 77 7.68 6.74 6.04
CA ALA A 77 8.68 7.64 5.48
C ALA A 77 8.16 9.10 5.40
N PRO A 78 9.03 10.13 5.55
CA PRO A 78 8.63 11.53 5.45
C PRO A 78 7.99 11.87 4.09
N GLY A 79 6.71 12.26 4.12
CA GLY A 79 5.94 12.62 2.92
C GLY A 79 5.25 11.46 2.20
N GLN A 80 5.51 10.21 2.60
CA GLN A 80 4.74 9.03 2.17
C GLN A 80 3.27 9.20 2.58
N LYS A 81 2.31 8.76 1.77
CA LYS A 81 0.88 8.77 2.11
C LYS A 81 0.43 7.38 2.53
N TRP A 82 -0.37 7.29 3.58
CA TRP A 82 -1.05 6.04 3.93
C TRP A 82 -2.51 6.18 3.56
N VAL A 83 -3.01 5.22 2.80
CA VAL A 83 -4.36 5.23 2.24
C VAL A 83 -5.11 4.05 2.82
N PHE A 84 -6.10 4.35 3.64
CA PHE A 84 -7.08 3.36 4.09
C PHE A 84 -8.18 3.28 3.03
N TRP A 85 -8.33 2.12 2.42
CA TRP A 85 -9.28 1.90 1.32
C TRP A 85 -10.37 0.91 1.71
N THR A 86 -11.62 1.30 1.49
CA THR A 86 -12.82 0.49 1.68
C THR A 86 -13.83 0.83 0.58
N MET A 87 -14.68 -0.13 0.22
CA MET A 87 -15.86 0.13 -0.62
C MET A 87 -17.12 0.39 0.21
N GLU A 88 -17.08 0.07 1.50
CA GLU A 88 -18.20 0.23 2.40
C GLU A 88 -18.18 1.60 3.08
N ALA A 89 -19.36 2.16 3.32
CA ALA A 89 -19.51 3.33 4.17
C ALA A 89 -19.03 3.01 5.60
N PRO A 90 -18.57 4.00 6.39
CA PRO A 90 -18.00 3.75 7.72
C PRO A 90 -18.89 2.92 8.67
N THR A 91 -20.22 3.02 8.55
CA THR A 91 -21.19 2.27 9.35
C THR A 91 -21.58 0.91 8.76
N GLY A 92 -21.16 0.61 7.53
CA GLY A 92 -21.47 -0.64 6.81
C GLY A 92 -20.30 -1.62 6.71
N VAL A 93 -19.09 -1.23 7.15
CA VAL A 93 -17.92 -2.12 7.14
C VAL A 93 -18.15 -3.25 8.17
N THR A 94 -18.60 -4.41 7.71
CA THR A 94 -18.66 -5.65 8.49
C THR A 94 -17.32 -6.40 8.52
N CYS A 95 -16.31 -5.85 7.86
CA CYS A 95 -14.98 -6.44 7.84
C CYS A 95 -14.32 -6.31 9.20
N THR A 96 -14.16 -7.44 9.88
CA THR A 96 -13.44 -7.50 11.16
C THR A 96 -11.96 -7.32 10.88
N VAL A 97 -11.43 -6.13 11.16
CA VAL A 97 -9.98 -5.96 11.33
C VAL A 97 -9.57 -6.89 12.48
N SER A 98 -8.73 -7.89 12.19
CA SER A 98 -8.17 -8.75 13.23
C SER A 98 -7.33 -7.85 14.14
N SER A 99 -7.85 -7.62 15.35
CA SER A 99 -7.16 -6.81 16.35
C SER A 99 -6.12 -7.68 17.07
N PRO A 100 -4.98 -7.11 17.48
CA PRO A 100 -4.01 -7.80 18.29
C PRO A 100 -4.69 -8.41 19.53
N SER A 101 -4.48 -9.70 19.78
CA SER A 101 -4.81 -10.28 21.09
C SER A 101 -4.01 -9.51 22.14
N ARG A 102 -4.71 -8.76 23.00
CA ARG A 102 -4.13 -8.11 24.17
C ARG A 102 -3.34 -9.15 24.97
N ALA A 103 -2.00 -9.08 24.92
CA ALA A 103 -1.16 -9.79 25.86
C ALA A 103 -1.40 -9.15 27.25
N LEU A 104 -2.00 -9.93 28.15
CA LEU A 104 -2.08 -9.66 29.59
C LEU A 104 -0.72 -9.98 30.24
#